data_AF-A0A969AV14-F1
#
_entry.id   AF-A0A969AV14-F1
#
_cell.length_a   1.000
_cell.length_b   1.000
_cell.length_c   1.000
_cell.angle_alpha   90.00
_cell.angle_beta   90.00
_cell.angle_gamma   90.00
#
_symmetry.space_group_name_H-M   'P 1'
#
loop_
_entity.id
_entity.type
_entity.pdbx_description
1 polymer ?
#
loop_
_entity_poly.entity_id
_entity_poly.type
_entity_poly.pdbx_seq_one_letter_code
_entity_poly.pdbx_strand_id
1 'polypeptide(L)'
;MKSTIFNFMVLQAVVWAIIFSDHDFNKDTVNNAMISDTWEVVNVDKSKEELALHHPSFHKLTLNIDGTYQRTQNDGQLEEGSWSLDKGNSLLFLSTVTGVKKYEIVQLPEEGSQLFIIREQWATAGTRADIKLELNRL
;
A
#
# COMPACT_ATOMS: atom_id res chain seq x y z
N MET A 1 -0.20 8.01 52.17
CA MET A 1 -0.07 7.00 51.09
C MET A 1 -1.14 7.20 50.02
N LYS A 2 -0.99 8.18 49.10
CA LYS A 2 -1.90 8.38 47.95
C LYS A 2 -1.19 8.83 46.66
N SER A 3 0.13 9.04 46.68
CA SER A 3 0.88 9.62 45.57
C SER A 3 1.54 8.60 44.63
N THR A 4 1.56 7.31 44.97
CA THR A 4 2.33 6.30 44.24
C THR A 4 1.58 5.72 43.04
N ILE A 5 0.25 5.71 43.08
CA ILE A 5 -0.59 5.09 42.04
C ILE A 5 -0.66 5.97 40.79
N PHE A 6 -0.64 7.30 40.96
CA PHE A 6 -0.74 8.25 39.84
C PHE A 6 0.50 8.21 38.93
N ASN A 7 1.70 8.05 39.50
CA ASN A 7 2.93 7.91 38.71
C ASN A 7 2.99 6.61 37.90
N PHE A 8 2.37 5.53 38.39
CA PHE A 8 2.35 4.26 37.67
C PHE A 8 1.42 4.28 36.45
N MET A 9 0.27 4.98 36.54
CA MET A 9 -0.65 5.10 35.41
C MET A 9 -0.13 6.00 34.28
N VAL A 10 0.58 7.09 34.60
CA VAL A 10 1.22 7.94 33.59
C VAL A 10 2.32 7.18 32.84
N LEU A 11 3.11 6.37 33.56
CA LEU A 11 4.16 5.57 32.94
C LEU A 11 3.58 4.50 31.99
N GLN A 12 2.45 3.88 32.35
CA GLN A 12 1.76 2.94 31.46
C GLN A 12 1.23 3.62 30.19
N ALA A 13 0.68 4.84 30.28
CA ALA A 13 0.19 5.58 29.11
C ALA A 13 1.32 5.94 28.12
N VAL A 14 2.50 6.29 28.61
CA VAL A 14 3.67 6.60 27.75
C VAL A 14 4.19 5.34 27.05
N VAL A 15 4.20 4.19 27.73
CA VAL A 15 4.66 2.93 27.14
C VAL A 15 3.74 2.46 26.00
N TRP A 16 2.42 2.60 26.16
CA TRP A 16 1.48 2.29 25.08
C TRP A 16 1.52 3.31 23.93
N ALA A 17 1.83 4.58 24.19
CA ALA A 17 2.02 5.58 23.13
C ALA A 17 3.27 5.33 22.28
N ILE A 18 4.33 4.73 22.83
CA ILE A 18 5.53 4.33 22.07
C ILE A 18 5.26 3.07 21.22
N ILE A 19 4.43 2.14 21.73
CA ILE A 19 4.11 0.88 21.02
C ILE A 19 3.08 1.11 19.90
N PHE A 20 2.23 2.12 20.03
CA PHE A 20 1.27 2.55 19.00
C PHE A 20 1.62 3.91 18.39
N SER A 21 2.90 4.31 18.44
CA SER A 21 3.36 5.37 17.55
C SER A 21 3.16 4.82 16.15
N ASP A 22 2.11 5.32 15.51
CA ASP A 22 1.72 5.05 14.15
C ASP A 22 2.96 4.76 13.30
N HIS A 23 2.86 3.77 12.43
CA HIS A 23 3.68 3.72 11.23
C HIS A 23 3.29 4.92 10.37
N ASP A 24 3.62 6.11 10.86
CA ASP A 24 3.44 7.38 10.21
C ASP A 24 4.24 7.24 8.94
N PHE A 25 3.52 7.16 7.83
CA PHE A 25 4.08 7.20 6.50
C PHE A 25 4.91 8.48 6.40
N ASN A 26 6.22 8.36 6.63
CA ASN A 26 7.11 9.51 6.62
C ASN A 26 7.29 9.94 5.16
N LYS A 27 6.56 11.00 4.80
CA LYS A 27 6.46 11.55 3.45
C LYS A 27 7.81 11.96 2.87
N ASP A 28 8.79 12.24 3.72
CA ASP A 28 10.14 12.65 3.33
C ASP A 28 11.04 11.48 2.91
N THR A 29 10.68 10.24 3.28
CA THR A 29 11.48 9.04 3.00
C THR A 29 11.12 8.37 1.67
N VAL A 30 9.98 8.70 1.06
CA VAL A 30 9.51 8.00 -0.13
C VAL A 30 10.34 8.39 -1.35
N ASN A 31 11.26 7.52 -1.75
CA ASN A 31 11.99 7.64 -3.01
C ASN A 31 11.44 6.62 -4.02
N ASN A 32 11.39 7.00 -5.30
CA ASN A 32 11.04 6.11 -6.40
C ASN A 32 11.86 4.81 -6.31
N ALA A 33 13.14 4.90 -5.96
CA ALA A 33 14.04 3.76 -5.80
C ALA A 33 13.59 2.72 -4.76
N MET A 34 12.78 3.09 -3.75
CA MET A 34 12.35 2.13 -2.73
C MET A 34 11.30 1.14 -3.27
N ILE A 35 10.44 1.61 -4.17
CA ILE A 35 9.37 0.80 -4.77
C ILE A 35 9.66 0.38 -6.21
N SER A 36 10.74 0.88 -6.80
CA SER A 36 11.17 0.51 -8.15
C SER A 36 11.72 -0.91 -8.14
N ASP A 37 10.86 -1.88 -8.36
CA ASP A 37 11.19 -3.30 -8.39
C ASP A 37 10.10 -4.09 -9.13
N THR A 38 10.29 -5.40 -9.23
CA THR A 38 9.24 -6.33 -9.62
C THR A 38 8.53 -6.90 -8.40
N TRP A 39 7.20 -6.81 -8.44
CA TRP A 39 6.30 -7.16 -7.36
C TRP A 39 5.28 -8.19 -7.84
N GLU A 40 5.03 -9.22 -7.03
CA GLU A 40 4.02 -10.24 -7.24
C GLU A 40 2.91 -10.11 -6.20
N VAL A 41 1.64 -10.17 -6.63
CA VAL A 41 0.49 -10.14 -5.72
C VAL A 41 0.39 -11.49 -5.02
N VAL A 42 0.62 -11.52 -3.71
CA VAL A 42 0.60 -12.76 -2.89
C VAL A 42 -0.66 -12.90 -2.06
N ASN A 43 -1.29 -11.80 -1.65
CA ASN A 43 -2.49 -11.84 -0.83
C ASN A 43 -3.40 -10.64 -1.10
N VAL A 44 -4.68 -10.86 -0.89
CA VAL A 44 -5.75 -9.90 -1.10
C VAL A 44 -6.61 -9.96 0.16
N ASP A 45 -6.42 -9.00 1.06
CA ASP A 45 -7.18 -8.98 2.31
C ASP A 45 -8.64 -8.62 1.98
N LYS A 46 -9.51 -9.63 2.04
CA LYS A 46 -10.95 -9.52 1.85
C LYS A 46 -11.59 -9.16 3.19
N SER A 47 -11.25 -7.99 3.73
CA SER A 47 -11.85 -7.58 5.00
C SER A 47 -13.33 -7.21 4.77
N LYS A 48 -14.20 -8.03 5.38
CA LYS A 48 -15.68 -7.98 5.45
C LYS A 48 -16.42 -8.83 4.41
N GLU A 49 -17.38 -9.58 4.93
CA GLU A 49 -18.18 -10.68 4.35
C GLU A 49 -19.04 -10.33 3.12
N GLU A 50 -18.79 -9.22 2.45
CA GLU A 50 -19.40 -8.89 1.17
C GLU A 50 -18.26 -8.69 0.16
N LEU A 51 -18.38 -9.32 -1.02
CA LEU A 51 -17.45 -9.27 -2.17
C LEU A 51 -16.46 -10.43 -2.27
N ALA A 52 -16.98 -11.66 -2.28
CA ALA A 52 -16.30 -12.82 -2.86
C ALA A 52 -16.01 -12.70 -4.38
N LEU A 53 -16.36 -11.57 -5.03
CA LEU A 53 -16.34 -11.39 -6.48
C LEU A 53 -15.22 -10.49 -7.01
N HIS A 54 -14.51 -9.74 -6.16
CA HIS A 54 -13.44 -8.86 -6.63
C HIS A 54 -12.08 -9.48 -6.40
N HIS A 55 -11.49 -9.94 -7.49
CA HIS A 55 -10.12 -10.40 -7.59
C HIS A 55 -9.21 -9.21 -7.95
N PRO A 56 -7.93 -9.25 -7.56
CA PRO A 56 -6.96 -8.24 -7.98
C PRO A 56 -6.92 -8.20 -9.51
N SER A 57 -6.79 -7.01 -10.11
CA SER A 57 -6.82 -6.91 -11.59
C SER A 57 -5.54 -7.42 -12.26
N PHE A 58 -4.54 -7.83 -11.48
CA PHE A 58 -3.22 -8.25 -11.95
C PHE A 58 -2.54 -9.15 -10.92
N HIS A 59 -1.50 -9.88 -11.34
CA HIS A 59 -0.69 -10.72 -10.46
C HIS A 59 0.78 -10.29 -10.40
N LYS A 60 1.26 -9.49 -11.35
CA LYS A 60 2.62 -8.97 -11.36
C LYS A 60 2.68 -7.50 -11.77
N LEU A 61 3.50 -6.72 -11.08
CA LEU A 61 3.75 -5.30 -11.32
C LEU A 61 5.25 -5.01 -11.24
N THR A 62 5.84 -4.56 -12.34
CA THR A 62 7.22 -4.06 -12.39
C THR A 62 7.19 -2.54 -12.49
N LEU A 63 7.82 -1.87 -11.53
CA LEU A 63 8.02 -0.42 -11.51
C LEU A 63 9.49 -0.14 -11.80
N ASN A 64 9.80 0.43 -12.96
CA ASN A 64 11.16 0.77 -13.32
C ASN A 64 11.55 2.14 -12.78
N ILE A 65 12.82 2.29 -12.41
CA ILE A 65 13.35 3.55 -11.83
C ILE A 65 13.21 4.77 -12.76
N ASP A 66 13.12 4.53 -14.07
CA ASP A 66 12.94 5.56 -15.11
C ASP A 66 11.49 6.11 -15.18
N GLY A 67 10.59 5.58 -14.35
CA GLY A 67 9.18 5.98 -14.32
C GLY A 67 8.30 5.19 -15.29
N THR A 68 8.80 4.15 -15.96
CA THR A 68 7.98 3.21 -16.74
C THR A 68 7.49 2.06 -15.87
N TYR A 69 6.32 1.49 -16.19
CA TYR A 69 5.85 0.27 -15.53
C TYR A 69 5.41 -0.78 -16.54
N GLN A 70 5.46 -2.03 -16.10
CA GLN A 70 4.85 -3.17 -16.78
C GLN A 70 3.97 -3.92 -15.78
N ARG A 71 2.79 -4.33 -16.20
CA ARG A 71 1.84 -5.06 -15.35
C ARG A 71 1.28 -6.25 -16.09
N THR A 72 1.39 -7.43 -15.51
CA THR A 72 0.79 -8.65 -16.06
C THR A 72 -0.55 -8.89 -15.39
N GLN A 73 -1.63 -8.79 -16.18
CA GLN A 73 -3.00 -9.05 -15.76
C GLN A 73 -3.20 -10.55 -15.49
N ASN A 74 -4.28 -10.91 -14.78
CA ASN A 74 -4.55 -12.32 -14.44
C ASN A 74 -4.83 -13.21 -15.67
N ASP A 75 -5.22 -12.62 -16.79
CA ASP A 75 -5.42 -13.32 -18.06
C ASP A 75 -4.12 -13.43 -18.89
N GLY A 76 -2.99 -12.96 -18.35
CA GLY A 76 -1.69 -12.95 -19.01
C GLY A 76 -1.43 -11.75 -19.92
N GLN A 77 -2.40 -10.82 -20.09
CA GLN A 77 -2.17 -9.62 -20.87
C GLN A 77 -1.14 -8.71 -20.20
N LEU A 78 -0.26 -8.13 -21.01
CA LEU A 78 0.72 -7.14 -20.58
C LEU A 78 0.13 -5.74 -20.78
N GLU A 79 0.16 -4.95 -19.72
CA GLU A 79 -0.14 -3.52 -19.76
C GLU A 79 1.14 -2.75 -19.42
N GLU A 80 1.43 -1.71 -20.20
CA GLU A 80 2.61 -0.88 -20.04
C GLU A 80 2.21 0.59 -20.00
N GLY A 81 3.04 1.40 -19.33
CA GLY A 81 2.82 2.83 -19.24
C GLY A 81 3.84 3.52 -18.36
N SER A 82 3.43 4.65 -17.80
CA SER A 82 4.25 5.44 -16.88
C SER A 82 3.66 5.42 -15.48
N TRP A 83 4.50 5.40 -14.46
CA TRP A 83 4.08 5.51 -13.07
C TRP A 83 4.65 6.76 -12.41
N SER A 84 3.95 7.22 -11.39
CA SER A 84 4.41 8.35 -10.57
C SER A 84 3.87 8.24 -9.14
N LEU A 85 4.53 8.95 -8.24
CA LEU A 85 4.14 9.03 -6.83
C LEU A 85 3.70 10.43 -6.47
N ASP A 86 2.57 10.52 -5.78
CA ASP A 86 2.25 11.68 -4.96
C ASP A 86 2.59 11.34 -3.51
N LYS A 87 3.82 11.72 -3.12
CA LYS A 87 4.36 11.49 -1.79
C LYS A 87 3.56 12.23 -0.71
N GLY A 88 2.94 13.35 -1.06
CA GLY A 88 2.14 14.16 -0.14
C GLY A 88 0.88 13.45 0.33
N ASN A 89 0.31 12.61 -0.55
CA ASN A 89 -0.94 11.89 -0.33
C ASN A 89 -0.77 10.37 -0.28
N SER A 90 0.47 9.87 -0.30
CA SER A 90 0.78 8.43 -0.30
C SER A 90 0.11 7.70 -1.47
N LEU A 91 0.16 8.27 -2.68
CA LEU A 91 -0.52 7.70 -3.85
C LEU A 91 0.47 7.22 -4.90
N LEU A 92 0.16 6.07 -5.50
CA LEU A 92 0.77 5.54 -6.70
C LEU A 92 -0.20 5.70 -7.87
N PHE A 93 0.27 6.32 -8.95
CA PHE A 93 -0.47 6.45 -10.20
C PHE A 93 0.17 5.59 -11.27
N LEU A 94 -0.64 4.78 -11.96
CA LEU A 94 -0.26 4.05 -13.17
C LEU A 94 -1.03 4.65 -14.35
N SER A 95 -0.32 5.24 -15.30
CA SER A 95 -0.87 5.96 -16.44
C SER A 95 -0.62 5.20 -17.74
N THR A 96 -1.69 4.91 -18.47
CA THR A 96 -1.65 4.37 -19.82
C THR A 96 -2.20 5.40 -20.81
N VAL A 97 -2.19 5.05 -22.10
CA VAL A 97 -2.90 5.83 -23.13
C VAL A 97 -4.43 5.84 -22.94
N THR A 98 -4.99 4.89 -22.19
CA THR A 98 -6.44 4.73 -22.01
C THR A 98 -6.96 5.30 -20.70
N GLY A 99 -6.09 5.62 -19.74
CA GLY A 99 -6.50 6.22 -18.48
C GLY A 99 -5.44 6.16 -17.39
N VAL A 100 -5.84 6.58 -16.20
CA VAL A 100 -4.98 6.58 -15.01
C VAL A 100 -5.64 5.73 -13.92
N LYS A 101 -4.90 4.77 -13.40
CA LYS A 101 -5.26 4.02 -12.19
C LYS A 101 -4.55 4.60 -11.00
N LYS A 102 -5.27 4.70 -9.88
CA LYS A 102 -4.79 5.27 -8.63
C LYS A 102 -4.82 4.21 -7.54
N TYR A 103 -3.72 4.11 -6.81
CA TYR A 103 -3.55 3.25 -5.65
C TYR A 103 -3.13 4.08 -4.45
N GLU A 104 -3.70 3.79 -3.29
CA GLU A 104 -3.22 4.30 -2.02
C GLU A 104 -2.12 3.38 -1.49
N ILE A 105 -0.98 3.94 -1.10
CA ILE A 105 0.10 3.19 -0.50
C ILE A 105 -0.20 3.06 0.99
N VAL A 106 -0.52 1.84 1.41
CA VAL A 106 -0.82 1.51 2.80
C VAL A 106 0.47 1.27 3.58
N GLN A 107 1.45 0.63 2.93
CA GLN A 107 2.75 0.34 3.55
C GLN A 107 3.84 0.32 2.47
N LEU A 108 4.94 1.02 2.74
CA LEU A 108 6.15 0.99 1.92
C LEU A 108 7.01 -0.22 2.28
N PRO A 109 7.82 -0.72 1.33
CA PRO A 109 8.87 -1.69 1.65
C PRO A 109 9.90 -1.03 2.57
N GLU A 110 10.06 -1.57 3.77
CA GLU A 110 11.14 -1.23 4.70
C GLU A 110 12.47 -1.85 4.25
N GLU A 111 13.59 -1.36 4.77
CA GLU A 111 14.89 -2.00 4.55
C GLU A 111 14.85 -3.46 5.00
N GLY A 112 15.06 -4.39 4.06
CA GLY A 112 15.01 -5.84 4.31
C GLY A 112 13.61 -6.45 4.24
N SER A 113 12.55 -5.65 4.08
CA SER A 113 11.20 -6.16 3.82
C SER A 113 11.00 -6.38 2.32
N GLN A 114 10.46 -7.55 1.97
CA GLN A 114 10.01 -7.85 0.61
C GLN A 114 8.55 -7.44 0.39
N LEU A 115 7.89 -6.83 1.38
CA LEU A 115 6.46 -6.56 1.36
C LEU A 115 6.17 -5.09 1.02
N PHE A 116 5.33 -4.89 0.02
CA PHE A 116 4.74 -3.62 -0.37
C PHE A 116 3.22 -3.76 -0.32
N ILE A 117 2.50 -2.80 0.25
CA ILE A 117 1.05 -2.90 0.36
C ILE A 117 0.41 -1.67 -0.27
N ILE A 118 -0.44 -1.92 -1.27
CA ILE A 118 -1.24 -0.90 -1.91
C ILE A 118 -2.73 -1.22 -1.79
N ARG A 119 -3.57 -0.21 -1.89
CA ARG A 119 -5.01 -0.33 -1.89
C ARG A 119 -5.57 0.25 -3.18
N GLU A 120 -6.37 -0.56 -3.88
CA GLU A 120 -7.15 -0.10 -5.03
C GLU A 120 -8.48 0.47 -4.53
N GLN A 121 -8.75 1.74 -4.85
CA GLN A 121 -10.01 2.39 -4.53
C GLN A 121 -10.95 2.27 -5.72
N TRP A 122 -11.95 1.40 -5.63
CA TRP A 122 -13.06 1.38 -6.58
C TRP A 122 -14.29 2.08 -6.00
N ALA A 123 -14.77 3.08 -6.74
CA ALA A 123 -16.10 3.65 -6.53
C ALA A 123 -16.99 3.22 -7.68
N THR A 124 -17.85 2.23 -7.47
CA THR A 124 -19.03 2.04 -8.32
C THR A 124 -20.24 2.64 -7.60
N ALA A 125 -21.23 3.13 -8.34
CA ALA A 125 -22.39 3.82 -7.78
C ALA A 125 -23.06 3.00 -6.65
N GLY A 126 -22.78 3.36 -5.39
CA GLY A 126 -23.39 2.75 -4.20
C GLY A 126 -22.45 1.96 -3.29
N THR A 127 -21.27 1.51 -3.75
CA THR A 127 -20.37 0.67 -2.94
C THR A 127 -18.92 1.08 -3.13
N ARG A 128 -18.24 1.45 -2.03
CA ARG A 128 -16.77 1.55 -2.00
C ARG A 128 -16.22 0.17 -1.65
N ALA A 129 -15.51 -0.44 -2.60
CA ALA A 129 -14.73 -1.64 -2.35
C ALA A 129 -13.27 -1.21 -2.21
N ASP A 130 -12.73 -1.36 -1.00
CA ASP A 130 -11.34 -1.07 -0.68
C ASP A 130 -10.56 -2.38 -0.71
N ILE A 131 -9.85 -2.65 -1.81
CA ILE A 131 -9.11 -3.91 -1.97
C ILE A 131 -7.65 -3.67 -1.63
N LYS A 132 -7.20 -4.27 -0.54
CA LYS A 132 -5.79 -4.25 -0.12
C LYS A 132 -5.04 -5.36 -0.86
N LEU A 133 -3.97 -4.97 -1.55
CA LEU A 133 -3.08 -5.83 -2.30
C LEU A 133 -1.74 -5.91 -1.57
N GLU A 134 -1.35 -7.13 -1.21
CA GLU A 134 -0.05 -7.43 -0.62
C GLU A 134 0.86 -7.93 -1.75
N LEU A 135 1.94 -7.19 -1.96
CA LEU A 135 2.88 -7.35 -3.05
C LEU A 135 4.24 -7.80 -2.49
N ASN A 136 4.72 -8.95 -2.92
CA ASN A 136 6.05 -9.43 -2.57
C ASN A 136 7.05 -9.14 -3.69
N ARG A 137 8.24 -8.68 -3.30
CA ARG A 137 9.38 -8.49 -4.20
C ARG A 137 9.84 -9.85 -4.77
N LEU A 138 10.07 -9.89 -6.08
CA LEU A 138 10.65 -11.04 -6.79
C LEU A 138 12.18 -11.01 -6.84
#